data_AF-A0A846AU13-F1
#
_entry.id   AF-A0A846AU13-F1
#
_cell.length_a   1.000
_cell.length_b   1.000
_cell.length_c   1.000
_cell.angle_alpha   90.00
_cell.angle_beta   90.00
_cell.angle_gamma   90.00
#
_symmetry.space_group_name_H-M   'P 1'
#
loop_
_entity.id
_entity.type
_entity.pdbx_description
1 polymer ?
#
loop_
_entity_poly.entity_id
_entity_poly.type
_entity_poly.pdbx_seq_one_letter_code
_entity_poly.pdbx_strand_id
1 'polypeptide(L)'
;MGYFEKKDSSGWGWVKGSLNSVAMLVTQKVRIFCLVTFSMILLIAGLSFLAAPVMGQHNFRGTTVFFNKDSRRNSWVINAPSDHDQLWIVPKIDGGYPFTDLGTVFWPNGNLTVKGSVSQASSKELKENVGSLSSQEAVDILADLNPVKYNYIGDESKTLNAGFIAEEVPELISTDEHKAVKTMDVIAVLTKVVKQQQEELEILQGEIKLLKPSNNID
;
A
#
# COMPACT_ATOMS: atom_id res chain seq x y z
N MET A 1 -74.03 15.20 -20.89
CA MET A 1 -74.50 14.83 -22.23
C MET A 1 -75.27 13.52 -22.12
N GLY A 2 -76.59 13.51 -22.32
CA GLY A 2 -77.39 12.29 -22.44
C GLY A 2 -77.80 12.10 -23.91
N TYR A 3 -78.07 10.86 -24.32
CA TYR A 3 -78.56 10.53 -25.65
C TYR A 3 -79.93 9.85 -25.57
N PHE A 4 -80.71 9.94 -26.65
CA PHE A 4 -82.03 9.32 -26.76
C PHE A 4 -81.89 7.89 -27.27
N GLU A 5 -82.49 6.93 -26.56
CA GLU A 5 -82.55 5.54 -26.98
C GLU A 5 -84.00 5.03 -26.94
N LYS A 6 -84.39 4.21 -27.92
CA LYS A 6 -85.76 3.73 -28.08
C LYS A 6 -85.99 2.52 -27.16
N LYS A 7 -86.74 2.71 -26.08
CA LYS A 7 -87.24 1.60 -25.27
C LYS A 7 -88.58 1.13 -25.82
N ASP A 8 -88.49 0.16 -26.73
CA ASP A 8 -89.59 -0.74 -27.11
C ASP A 8 -90.92 -0.05 -27.51
N SER A 9 -91.98 -0.82 -27.79
CA SER A 9 -93.11 -0.42 -28.65
C SER A 9 -94.09 0.62 -28.06
N SER A 10 -93.70 1.37 -27.01
CA SER A 10 -94.59 2.37 -26.38
C SER A 10 -93.98 3.75 -26.06
N GLY A 11 -92.78 4.09 -26.54
CA GLY A 11 -92.34 5.50 -26.66
C GLY A 11 -90.93 5.83 -26.15
N TRP A 12 -90.45 7.04 -26.48
CA TRP A 12 -89.08 7.51 -26.20
C TRP A 12 -88.92 8.09 -24.79
N GLY A 13 -87.84 7.73 -24.10
CA GLY A 13 -87.50 8.25 -22.77
C GLY A 13 -86.06 8.77 -22.66
N TRP A 14 -85.85 9.82 -21.86
CA TRP A 14 -84.54 10.41 -21.59
C TRP A 14 -83.72 9.56 -20.60
N VAL A 15 -82.51 9.15 -20.98
CA VAL A 15 -81.54 8.50 -20.07
C VAL A 15 -80.50 9.53 -19.61
N LYS A 16 -80.48 9.87 -18.31
CA LYS A 16 -79.42 10.70 -17.71
C LYS A 16 -78.21 9.83 -17.41
N GLY A 17 -77.11 10.01 -18.15
CA GLY A 17 -75.81 9.41 -17.85
C GLY A 17 -75.26 9.93 -16.51
N SER A 18 -74.97 9.01 -15.59
CA SER A 18 -74.43 9.30 -14.25
C SER A 18 -72.98 9.77 -14.34
N LEU A 19 -72.69 10.96 -13.79
CA LEU A 19 -71.34 11.53 -13.68
C LEU A 19 -70.38 10.66 -12.82
N ASN A 20 -70.91 9.73 -12.03
CA ASN A 20 -70.12 8.94 -11.07
C ASN A 20 -69.21 7.92 -11.77
N SER A 21 -69.59 7.37 -12.93
CA SER A 21 -68.76 6.36 -13.63
C SER A 21 -67.49 6.96 -14.25
N VAL A 22 -67.56 8.19 -14.77
CA VAL A 22 -66.38 8.85 -15.37
C VAL A 22 -65.40 9.27 -14.27
N ALA A 23 -65.89 9.79 -13.14
CA ALA A 23 -65.06 10.13 -11.99
C ALA A 23 -64.36 8.89 -11.39
N MET A 24 -65.03 7.74 -11.36
CA MET A 24 -64.49 6.47 -10.88
C MET A 24 -63.40 5.91 -11.81
N LEU A 25 -63.59 6.02 -13.13
CA LEU A 25 -62.59 5.61 -14.13
C LEU A 25 -61.33 6.50 -14.10
N VAL A 26 -61.49 7.81 -13.89
CA VAL A 26 -60.37 8.75 -13.76
C VAL A 26 -59.56 8.46 -12.48
N THR A 27 -60.22 8.23 -11.35
CA THR A 27 -59.53 7.89 -10.09
C THR A 27 -58.82 6.54 -10.15
N GLN A 28 -59.37 5.54 -10.85
CA GLN A 28 -58.72 4.25 -11.05
C GLN A 28 -57.47 4.37 -11.94
N LYS A 29 -57.53 5.15 -13.03
CA LYS A 29 -56.38 5.37 -13.92
C LYS A 29 -55.23 6.12 -13.23
N VAL A 30 -55.54 7.14 -12.41
CA VAL A 30 -54.53 7.89 -11.64
C VAL A 30 -53.84 6.99 -10.61
N ARG A 31 -54.60 6.11 -9.93
CA ARG A 31 -54.02 5.14 -8.97
C ARG A 31 -53.07 4.14 -9.64
N ILE A 32 -53.44 3.61 -10.80
CA ILE A 32 -52.60 2.66 -11.54
C ILE A 32 -51.32 3.36 -12.01
N PHE A 33 -51.43 4.59 -12.53
CA PHE A 33 -50.25 5.36 -12.98
C PHE A 33 -49.27 5.63 -11.83
N CYS A 34 -49.75 6.06 -10.65
CA CYS A 34 -48.90 6.28 -9.48
C CYS A 34 -48.21 5.00 -8.98
N LEU A 35 -48.88 3.85 -9.00
CA LEU A 35 -48.29 2.56 -8.58
C LEU A 35 -47.18 2.10 -9.51
N VAL A 36 -47.36 2.28 -10.83
CA VAL A 36 -46.34 1.90 -11.83
C VAL A 36 -45.12 2.81 -11.73
N THR A 37 -45.30 4.12 -11.52
CA THR A 37 -44.17 5.04 -11.35
C THR A 37 -43.41 4.81 -10.05
N PHE A 38 -44.10 4.49 -8.96
CA PHE A 38 -43.47 4.23 -7.66
C PHE A 38 -42.68 2.91 -7.68
N SER A 39 -43.20 1.88 -8.37
CA SER A 39 -42.48 0.62 -8.59
C SER A 39 -41.21 0.81 -9.45
N MET A 40 -41.27 1.65 -10.48
CA MET A 40 -40.11 1.90 -11.35
C MET A 40 -39.00 2.67 -10.63
N ILE A 41 -39.37 3.61 -9.75
CA ILE A 41 -38.41 4.37 -8.92
C ILE A 41 -37.73 3.45 -7.90
N LEU A 42 -38.47 2.51 -7.29
CA LEU A 42 -37.89 1.50 -6.39
C LEU A 42 -36.95 0.53 -7.12
N LEU A 43 -37.23 0.20 -8.39
CA LEU A 43 -36.37 -0.67 -9.20
C LEU A 43 -35.04 0.02 -9.56
N ILE A 44 -35.06 1.32 -9.87
CA ILE A 44 -33.86 2.11 -10.19
C ILE A 44 -33.00 2.36 -8.94
N ALA A 45 -33.64 2.63 -7.79
CA ALA A 45 -32.95 2.76 -6.51
C ALA A 45 -32.33 1.43 -6.03
N GLY A 46 -32.96 0.29 -6.33
CA GLY A 46 -32.41 -1.05 -6.03
C GLY A 46 -31.21 -1.44 -6.88
N LEU A 47 -31.12 -0.97 -8.14
CA LEU A 47 -30.00 -1.30 -9.05
C LEU A 47 -28.70 -0.54 -8.74
N SER A 48 -28.78 0.54 -7.96
CA SER A 48 -27.62 1.42 -7.69
C SER A 48 -26.77 0.97 -6.49
N PHE A 49 -27.12 -0.15 -5.84
CA PHE A 49 -26.46 -0.63 -4.61
C PHE A 49 -25.48 -1.78 -4.80
N LEU A 50 -25.19 -2.21 -6.04
CA LEU A 50 -24.30 -3.34 -6.34
C LEU A 50 -23.17 -2.96 -7.30
N ALA A 51 -22.35 -2.00 -6.90
CA ALA A 51 -20.98 -1.89 -7.36
C ALA A 51 -20.07 -1.55 -6.17
N ALA A 52 -20.18 -2.32 -5.09
CA ALA A 52 -19.09 -2.39 -4.13
C ALA A 52 -17.89 -3.04 -4.84
N PRO A 53 -16.65 -2.54 -4.65
CA PRO A 53 -15.48 -3.26 -5.13
C PRO A 53 -15.54 -4.67 -4.55
N VAL A 54 -15.43 -5.69 -5.40
CA VAL A 54 -15.31 -7.08 -4.97
C VAL A 54 -14.00 -7.21 -4.23
N MET A 55 -14.05 -6.96 -2.92
CA MET A 55 -12.97 -7.24 -1.98
C MET A 55 -12.95 -8.76 -1.79
N GLY A 56 -11.97 -9.44 -2.39
CA GLY A 56 -11.77 -10.87 -2.18
C GLY A 56 -11.40 -11.14 -0.72
N GLN A 57 -12.36 -11.56 0.09
CA GLN A 57 -12.13 -11.94 1.48
C GLN A 57 -11.72 -13.42 1.51
N HIS A 58 -10.44 -13.69 1.77
CA HIS A 58 -9.95 -15.06 1.97
C HIS A 58 -9.79 -15.31 3.47
N ASN A 59 -10.66 -16.14 4.04
CA ASN A 59 -10.62 -16.51 5.44
C ASN A 59 -9.56 -17.61 5.67
N PHE A 60 -8.45 -17.26 6.32
CA PHE A 60 -7.47 -18.24 6.82
C PHE A 60 -7.70 -18.40 8.32
N ARG A 61 -8.23 -19.57 8.76
CA ARG A 61 -8.47 -19.98 10.17
C ARG A 61 -8.59 -18.84 11.21
N GLY A 62 -9.61 -18.00 11.10
CA GLY A 62 -9.94 -16.98 12.11
C GLY A 62 -9.20 -15.65 11.98
N THR A 63 -8.27 -15.51 11.04
CA THR A 63 -7.63 -14.23 10.70
C THR A 63 -8.15 -13.78 9.33
N THR A 64 -8.74 -12.59 9.28
CA THR A 64 -9.08 -11.95 8.01
C THR A 64 -7.85 -11.22 7.50
N VAL A 65 -7.17 -11.77 6.49
CA VAL A 65 -6.10 -11.07 5.79
C VAL A 65 -6.75 -10.24 4.68
N PHE A 66 -6.63 -8.92 4.77
CA PHE A 66 -7.14 -8.02 3.73
C PHE A 66 -6.04 -7.77 2.70
N PHE A 67 -6.31 -8.13 1.45
CA PHE A 67 -5.51 -7.66 0.31
C PHE A 67 -6.24 -6.45 -0.28
N ASN A 68 -5.73 -5.25 0.03
CA ASN A 68 -6.31 -4.02 -0.52
C ASN A 68 -5.38 -3.45 -1.60
N LYS A 69 -5.95 -3.08 -2.74
CA LYS A 69 -5.23 -2.31 -3.77
C LYS A 69 -5.30 -0.84 -3.39
N ASP A 70 -4.19 -0.31 -2.91
CA ASP A 70 -4.05 1.14 -2.76
C ASP A 70 -3.85 1.76 -4.15
N SER A 71 -4.94 2.32 -4.68
CA SER A 71 -4.97 2.98 -5.98
C SER A 71 -4.13 4.27 -6.04
N ARG A 72 -3.76 4.85 -4.90
CA ARG A 72 -2.93 6.07 -4.84
C ARG A 72 -1.44 5.77 -4.93
N ARG A 73 -1.02 4.62 -4.39
CA ARG A 73 0.40 4.19 -4.38
C ARG A 73 0.69 3.04 -5.34
N ASN A 74 -0.33 2.59 -6.09
CA ASN A 74 -0.28 1.40 -6.94
C ASN A 74 0.33 0.18 -6.23
N SER A 75 -0.03 -0.03 -4.96
CA SER A 75 0.56 -1.06 -4.12
C SER A 75 -0.51 -1.97 -3.50
N TRP A 76 -0.09 -3.20 -3.16
CA TRP A 76 -0.89 -4.12 -2.36
C TRP A 76 -0.52 -3.95 -0.90
N VAL A 77 -1.50 -3.65 -0.07
CA VAL A 77 -1.31 -3.56 1.38
C VAL A 77 -1.87 -4.83 2.02
N ILE A 78 -1.05 -5.47 2.85
CA ILE A 78 -1.47 -6.58 3.70
C ILE A 78 -1.68 -6.00 5.10
N ASN A 79 -2.93 -5.86 5.50
CA ASN A 79 -3.28 -5.41 6.85
C ASN A 79 -3.55 -6.63 7.74
N ALA A 80 -2.88 -6.68 8.90
CA ALA A 80 -3.31 -7.55 9.99
C ALA A 80 -4.50 -6.88 10.72
N PRO A 81 -5.50 -7.66 11.16
CA PRO A 81 -6.54 -7.18 12.07
C PRO A 81 -5.94 -6.51 13.32
N SER A 82 -6.61 -5.48 13.87
CA SER A 82 -6.12 -4.72 15.03
C SER A 82 -5.97 -5.55 16.31
N ASP A 83 -6.59 -6.72 16.37
CA ASP A 83 -6.51 -7.70 17.46
C ASP A 83 -5.37 -8.71 17.28
N HIS A 84 -4.48 -8.54 16.29
CA HIS A 84 -3.34 -9.41 16.05
C HIS A 84 -2.01 -8.63 16.01
N ASP A 85 -0.99 -9.16 16.70
CA ASP A 85 0.29 -8.45 16.88
C ASP A 85 1.31 -8.72 15.77
N GLN A 86 1.09 -9.73 14.90
CA GLN A 86 2.06 -10.18 13.90
C GLN A 86 1.41 -10.93 12.73
N LEU A 87 2.02 -10.84 11.54
CA LEU A 87 1.76 -11.72 10.39
C LEU A 87 2.97 -12.63 10.13
N TRP A 88 2.74 -13.95 10.11
CA TRP A 88 3.75 -14.96 9.84
C TRP A 88 3.64 -15.51 8.42
N ILE A 89 4.73 -15.44 7.66
CA ILE A 89 4.86 -16.17 6.39
C ILE A 89 5.79 -17.36 6.63
N VAL A 90 5.21 -18.57 6.69
CA VAL A 90 5.95 -19.82 6.92
C VAL A 90 5.78 -20.78 5.73
N PRO A 91 6.84 -21.49 5.31
CA PRO A 91 6.72 -22.49 4.27
C PRO A 91 5.86 -23.66 4.77
N LYS A 92 4.92 -24.10 3.93
CA LYS A 92 4.22 -25.37 4.14
C LYS A 92 5.17 -26.50 3.75
N ILE A 93 5.45 -27.42 4.67
CA ILE A 93 6.08 -28.70 4.37
C ILE A 93 5.05 -29.81 4.45
N ASP A 94 5.22 -30.87 3.66
CA ASP A 94 4.34 -32.03 3.68
C ASP A 94 4.35 -32.65 5.08
N GLY A 95 3.20 -32.62 5.76
CA GLY A 95 3.05 -33.10 7.15
C GLY A 95 2.62 -32.05 8.18
N GLY A 96 2.52 -30.76 7.82
CA GLY A 96 1.94 -29.74 8.70
C GLY A 96 2.55 -28.35 8.55
N TYR A 97 2.08 -27.39 9.35
CA TYR A 97 2.77 -26.12 9.57
C TYR A 97 3.82 -26.35 10.67
N PRO A 98 5.11 -26.53 10.36
CA PRO A 98 6.08 -26.42 11.41
C PRO A 98 6.05 -24.96 11.86
N PHE A 99 5.81 -24.72 13.14
CA PHE A 99 6.31 -23.49 13.76
C PHE A 99 7.84 -23.61 13.76
N THR A 100 8.46 -23.42 12.59
CA THR A 100 9.92 -23.33 12.48
C THR A 100 10.33 -21.92 12.88
N ASP A 101 11.42 -21.84 13.63
CA ASP A 101 12.12 -20.59 13.95
C ASP A 101 12.80 -19.94 12.73
N LEU A 102 12.28 -20.12 11.50
CA LEU A 102 12.89 -19.62 10.26
C LEU A 102 11.92 -18.76 9.42
N GLY A 103 10.84 -18.26 10.03
CA GLY A 103 9.86 -17.40 9.36
C GLY A 103 10.28 -15.94 9.21
N THR A 104 9.56 -15.23 8.33
CA THR A 104 9.56 -13.77 8.25
C THR A 104 8.32 -13.24 8.95
N VAL A 105 8.52 -12.29 9.87
CA VAL A 105 7.46 -11.70 10.70
C VAL A 105 7.30 -10.23 10.33
N PHE A 106 6.06 -9.86 9.97
CA PHE A 106 5.66 -8.47 9.78
C PHE A 106 4.92 -7.98 11.01
N TRP A 107 5.34 -6.85 11.54
CA TRP A 107 4.75 -6.25 12.73
C TRP A 107 3.84 -5.07 12.36
N PRO A 108 2.72 -4.84 13.08
CA PRO A 108 1.83 -3.71 12.85
C PRO A 108 2.50 -2.34 12.94
N ASN A 109 3.63 -2.24 13.67
CA ASN A 109 4.43 -1.01 13.79
C ASN A 109 5.37 -0.76 12.59
N GLY A 110 5.30 -1.59 11.54
CA GLY A 110 6.12 -1.45 10.33
C GLY A 110 7.46 -2.20 10.38
N ASN A 111 7.79 -2.86 11.49
CA ASN A 111 9.01 -3.65 11.57
C ASN A 111 8.92 -4.93 10.73
N LEU A 112 10.07 -5.31 10.17
CA LEU A 112 10.28 -6.57 9.47
C LEU A 112 11.36 -7.38 10.20
N THR A 113 11.03 -8.58 10.65
CA THR A 113 12.01 -9.51 11.23
C THR A 113 12.20 -10.69 10.28
N VAL A 114 13.40 -10.84 9.73
CA VAL A 114 13.81 -11.98 8.91
C VAL A 114 14.77 -12.84 9.72
N LYS A 115 14.39 -14.09 10.02
CA LYS A 115 15.26 -15.01 10.78
C LYS A 115 16.37 -15.64 9.93
N GLY A 116 16.25 -15.57 8.60
CA GLY A 116 17.27 -16.00 7.64
C GLY A 116 18.14 -14.86 7.13
N SER A 117 18.47 -14.87 5.83
CA SER A 117 19.20 -13.80 5.16
C SER A 117 18.29 -12.91 4.31
N VAL A 118 18.74 -11.67 4.10
CA VAL A 118 18.14 -10.73 3.14
C VAL A 118 19.10 -10.59 1.96
N SER A 119 18.65 -10.95 0.76
CA SER A 119 19.44 -10.85 -0.47
C SER A 119 18.75 -9.91 -1.46
N GLN A 120 19.48 -8.93 -1.98
CA GLN A 120 19.01 -8.01 -3.03
C GLN A 120 19.50 -8.50 -4.40
N ALA A 121 18.62 -8.49 -5.41
CA ALA A 121 19.02 -8.81 -6.78
C ALA A 121 20.08 -7.81 -7.27
N SER A 122 21.26 -8.32 -7.64
CA SER A 122 22.39 -7.48 -8.06
C SER A 122 23.26 -8.22 -9.10
N SER A 123 22.65 -8.65 -10.19
CA SER A 123 23.36 -9.20 -11.35
C SER A 123 23.78 -8.09 -12.32
N LYS A 124 24.90 -8.28 -13.03
CA LYS A 124 25.32 -7.38 -14.12
C LYS A 124 24.29 -7.30 -15.25
N GLU A 125 23.56 -8.39 -15.49
CA GLU A 125 22.49 -8.46 -16.50
C GLU A 125 21.27 -7.61 -16.13
N LEU A 126 21.12 -7.28 -14.83
CA LEU A 126 20.03 -6.46 -14.31
C LEU A 126 20.41 -4.99 -14.15
N LYS A 127 21.61 -4.59 -14.59
CA LYS A 127 22.16 -3.24 -14.40
C LYS A 127 22.68 -2.67 -15.73
N GLU A 128 22.46 -1.39 -15.93
CA GLU A 128 23.02 -0.62 -17.04
C GLU A 128 23.85 0.56 -16.51
N ASN A 129 24.67 1.18 -17.37
CA ASN A 129 25.50 2.35 -17.02
C ASN A 129 26.37 2.16 -15.77
N VAL A 130 26.92 0.96 -15.57
CA VAL A 130 27.73 0.62 -14.39
C VAL A 130 29.08 1.37 -14.44
N GLY A 131 29.19 2.42 -13.62
CA GLY A 131 30.41 3.19 -13.40
C GLY A 131 31.10 2.87 -12.06
N SER A 132 32.31 3.39 -11.88
CA SER A 132 33.01 3.33 -10.59
C SER A 132 32.60 4.51 -9.72
N LEU A 133 32.28 4.24 -8.45
CA LEU A 133 32.17 5.28 -7.42
C LEU A 133 33.59 5.79 -7.11
N SER A 134 33.86 7.05 -7.44
CA SER A 134 35.20 7.61 -7.24
C SER A 134 35.51 7.81 -5.75
N SER A 135 36.80 7.84 -5.39
CA SER A 135 37.19 8.03 -3.98
C SER A 135 36.78 9.41 -3.46
N GLN A 136 36.94 10.46 -4.28
CA GLN A 136 36.53 11.82 -3.92
C GLN A 136 35.02 11.90 -3.70
N GLU A 137 34.23 11.41 -4.64
CA GLU A 137 32.76 11.39 -4.54
C GLU A 137 32.28 10.63 -3.28
N ALA A 138 32.88 9.48 -2.98
CA ALA A 138 32.53 8.73 -1.78
C ALA A 138 32.88 9.47 -0.48
N VAL A 139 34.02 10.17 -0.45
CA VAL A 139 34.43 10.99 0.70
C VAL A 139 33.52 12.20 0.87
N ASP A 140 33.15 12.87 -0.21
CA ASP A 140 32.24 14.02 -0.18
C ASP A 140 30.86 13.59 0.33
N ILE A 141 30.30 12.49 -0.21
CA ILE A 141 29.04 11.94 0.28
C ILE A 141 29.13 11.58 1.76
N LEU A 142 30.22 10.92 2.19
CA LEU A 142 30.38 10.54 3.59
C LEU A 142 30.48 11.76 4.52
N ALA A 143 31.10 12.85 4.07
CA ALA A 143 31.20 14.09 4.83
C ALA A 143 29.83 14.73 5.07
N ASP A 144 28.91 14.57 4.12
CA ASP A 144 27.53 15.06 4.23
C ASP A 144 26.62 14.11 5.05
N LEU A 145 27.05 12.88 5.33
CA LEU A 145 26.30 11.96 6.17
C LEU A 145 26.43 12.31 7.65
N ASN A 146 25.37 12.87 8.23
CA ASN A 146 25.29 13.22 9.64
C ASN A 146 24.52 12.17 10.45
N PRO A 147 25.18 11.29 11.23
CA PRO A 147 24.49 10.32 12.06
C PRO A 147 23.80 11.00 13.24
N VAL A 148 22.54 10.67 13.46
CA VAL A 148 21.72 11.19 14.55
C VAL A 148 21.15 10.06 15.40
N LYS A 149 20.72 10.40 16.62
CA LYS A 149 19.92 9.51 17.47
C LYS A 149 18.49 10.01 17.51
N TYR A 150 17.52 9.12 17.38
CA TYR A 150 16.11 9.49 17.34
C TYR A 150 15.22 8.38 17.91
N ASN A 151 13.99 8.74 18.22
CA ASN A 151 12.89 7.80 18.44
C ASN A 151 11.75 8.15 17.48
N TYR A 152 10.92 7.19 17.13
CA TYR A 152 9.79 7.44 16.23
C TYR A 152 8.65 8.16 16.97
N ILE A 153 8.03 9.11 16.27
CA ILE A 153 6.75 9.67 16.71
C ILE A 153 5.73 8.53 16.68
N GLY A 154 4.98 8.35 17.77
CA GLY A 154 4.00 7.27 17.92
C GLY A 154 4.57 5.96 18.48
N ASP A 155 5.89 5.82 18.64
CA ASP A 155 6.45 4.72 19.43
C ASP A 155 6.29 5.02 20.93
N GLU A 156 5.46 4.23 21.60
CA GLU A 156 5.23 4.32 23.05
C GLU A 156 6.45 3.85 23.85
N SER A 157 7.22 2.88 23.33
CA SER A 157 8.41 2.36 23.99
C SER A 157 9.57 3.34 24.01
N LYS A 158 9.50 4.39 23.18
CA LYS A 158 10.56 5.39 22.98
C LYS A 158 11.92 4.75 22.74
N THR A 159 11.93 3.69 21.94
CA THR A 159 13.15 2.96 21.60
C THR A 159 14.11 3.92 20.90
N LEU A 160 15.32 4.03 21.44
CA LEU A 160 16.36 4.88 20.90
C LEU A 160 17.03 4.18 19.72
N ASN A 161 17.02 4.83 18.56
CA ASN A 161 17.63 4.37 17.33
C ASN A 161 18.78 5.31 16.94
N ALA A 162 19.70 4.79 16.12
CA ALA A 162 20.72 5.58 15.45
C ALA A 162 20.54 5.44 13.92
N GLY A 163 20.73 6.51 13.18
CA GLY A 163 20.55 6.51 11.73
C GLY A 163 20.73 7.91 11.15
N PHE A 164 20.02 8.19 10.07
CA PHE A 164 20.11 9.44 9.32
C PHE A 164 18.72 10.02 9.05
N ILE A 165 18.66 11.33 8.85
CA ILE A 165 17.45 12.03 8.39
C ILE A 165 17.48 12.04 6.85
N ALA A 166 16.47 11.46 6.21
CA ALA A 166 16.46 11.25 4.76
C ALA A 166 16.48 12.56 3.95
N GLU A 167 15.98 13.65 4.53
CA GLU A 167 15.98 14.99 3.96
C GLU A 167 17.33 15.72 4.08
N GLU A 168 18.24 15.23 4.94
CA GLU A 168 19.53 15.85 5.22
C GLU A 168 20.71 15.10 4.60
N VAL A 169 20.44 13.99 3.89
CA VAL A 169 21.46 13.19 3.20
C VAL A 169 21.45 13.42 1.68
N PRO A 170 22.58 13.19 0.98
CA PRO A 170 22.64 13.30 -0.48
C PRO A 170 21.62 12.38 -1.19
N GLU A 171 21.20 12.79 -2.39
CA GLU A 171 20.20 12.09 -3.21
C GLU A 171 20.56 10.61 -3.48
N LEU A 172 21.84 10.30 -3.66
CA LEU A 172 22.29 8.91 -3.85
C LEU A 172 21.90 7.99 -2.68
N ILE A 173 21.83 8.55 -1.46
CA ILE A 173 21.57 7.82 -0.22
C ILE A 173 20.09 7.86 0.17
N SER A 174 19.33 8.81 -0.36
CA SER A 174 17.90 8.98 -0.06
C SER A 174 17.00 8.33 -1.11
N THR A 175 15.76 8.02 -0.77
CA THR A 175 14.73 7.78 -1.79
C THR A 175 14.36 9.07 -2.51
N ASP A 176 13.73 8.96 -3.66
CA ASP A 176 13.37 10.11 -4.51
C ASP A 176 12.44 11.09 -3.77
N GLU A 177 11.63 10.59 -2.84
CA GLU A 177 10.76 11.43 -1.99
C GLU A 177 11.47 12.05 -0.78
N HIS A 178 12.75 11.70 -0.57
CA HIS A 178 13.54 12.04 0.61
C HIS A 178 12.87 11.65 1.94
N LYS A 179 12.24 10.46 2.00
CA LYS A 179 11.56 9.95 3.20
C LYS A 179 12.11 8.65 3.76
N ALA A 180 13.06 8.03 3.06
CA ALA A 180 13.74 6.84 3.53
C ALA A 180 15.19 6.84 3.04
N VAL A 181 16.04 6.10 3.73
CA VAL A 181 17.46 5.95 3.42
C VAL A 181 17.71 4.60 2.76
N LYS A 182 18.46 4.59 1.66
CA LYS A 182 18.87 3.39 0.93
C LYS A 182 20.07 2.76 1.63
N THR A 183 19.81 1.81 2.53
CA THR A 183 20.86 1.17 3.37
C THR A 183 22.02 0.57 2.56
N MET A 184 21.73 -0.04 1.41
CA MET A 184 22.78 -0.63 0.56
C MET A 184 23.70 0.42 -0.05
N ASP A 185 23.19 1.62 -0.36
CA ASP A 185 23.98 2.69 -0.96
C ASP A 185 24.91 3.31 0.08
N VAL A 186 24.46 3.44 1.34
CA VAL A 186 25.32 3.81 2.48
C VAL A 186 26.48 2.82 2.63
N ILE A 187 26.19 1.51 2.58
CA ILE A 187 27.21 0.46 2.68
C ILE A 187 28.21 0.55 1.52
N ALA A 188 27.77 0.83 0.30
CA ALA A 188 28.63 0.98 -0.86
C ALA A 188 29.60 2.16 -0.72
N VAL A 189 29.09 3.33 -0.29
CA VAL A 189 29.91 4.52 -0.01
C VAL A 189 30.93 4.26 1.08
N LEU A 190 30.50 3.72 2.23
CA LEU A 190 31.40 3.36 3.34
C LEU A 190 32.48 2.38 2.89
N THR A 191 32.13 1.37 2.10
CA THR A 191 33.08 0.39 1.55
C THR A 191 34.13 1.08 0.69
N LYS A 192 33.73 2.03 -0.17
CA LYS A 192 34.68 2.76 -1.03
C LYS A 192 35.62 3.64 -0.21
N VAL A 193 35.10 4.35 0.80
CA VAL A 193 35.94 5.18 1.70
C VAL A 193 36.92 4.33 2.50
N VAL A 194 36.49 3.21 3.08
CA VAL A 194 37.40 2.32 3.84
C VAL A 194 38.50 1.77 2.93
N LYS A 195 38.18 1.40 1.69
CA LYS A 195 39.21 0.96 0.72
C LYS A 195 40.22 2.08 0.42
N GLN A 196 39.75 3.30 0.21
CA GLN A 196 40.62 4.46 0.00
C GLN A 196 41.54 4.70 1.20
N GLN A 197 40.99 4.68 2.41
CA GLN A 197 41.76 4.83 3.64
C GLN A 197 42.82 3.73 3.81
N GLN A 198 42.49 2.49 3.43
CA GLN A 198 43.45 1.38 3.45
C GLN A 198 44.61 1.60 2.47
N GLU A 199 44.32 2.08 1.26
CA GLU A 199 45.34 2.42 0.26
C GLU A 199 46.28 3.54 0.76
N GLU A 200 45.73 4.59 1.38
CA GLU A 200 46.50 5.69 1.97
C GLU A 200 47.38 5.23 3.14
N LEU A 201 46.86 4.33 4.00
CA LEU A 201 47.64 3.77 5.11
C LEU A 201 48.83 2.95 4.62
N GLU A 202 48.67 2.18 3.54
CA GLU A 202 49.77 1.40 2.96
C GLU A 202 50.87 2.30 2.39
N ILE A 203 50.48 3.39 1.72
CA ILE A 203 51.42 4.40 1.22
C ILE A 203 52.19 5.04 2.40
N LEU A 204 51.48 5.52 3.41
CA LEU A 204 52.08 6.17 4.58
C LEU A 204 53.01 5.22 5.34
N GLN A 205 52.65 3.95 5.49
CA GLN A 205 53.53 2.94 6.10
C GLN A 205 54.78 2.67 5.27
N GLY A 206 54.65 2.65 3.94
CA GLY A 206 55.77 2.56 3.02
C GLY A 206 56.74 3.73 3.19
N GLU A 207 56.23 4.95 3.20
CA GLU A 207 57.02 6.17 3.42
C GLU A 207 57.73 6.15 4.78
N ILE A 208 57.03 5.80 5.86
CA ILE A 208 57.63 5.68 7.19
C ILE A 208 58.78 4.67 7.20
N LYS A 209 58.66 3.55 6.47
CA LYS A 209 59.72 2.54 6.40
C LYS A 209 60.96 3.05 5.66
N LEU A 210 60.78 3.89 4.65
CA LEU A 210 61.87 4.52 3.90
C LEU A 210 62.53 5.66 4.69
N LEU A 211 61.75 6.38 5.49
CA LEU A 211 62.19 7.55 6.25
C LEU A 211 62.76 7.22 7.63
N LYS A 212 62.41 6.08 8.24
CA LYS A 212 63.11 5.58 9.43
C LYS A 212 64.51 5.12 9.01
N PRO A 213 65.58 5.84 9.36
CA PRO A 213 66.92 5.31 9.17
C PRO A 213 67.03 4.03 10.00
N SER A 214 67.85 3.09 9.55
CA SER A 214 68.37 2.00 10.37
C SER A 214 69.19 2.58 11.53
N ASN A 215 68.52 3.14 12.54
CA ASN A 215 69.09 3.36 13.87
C ASN A 215 69.15 2.01 14.59
N ASN A 216 69.83 1.04 13.98
CA ASN A 216 70.65 0.07 14.70
C ASN A 216 72.06 0.61 14.55
N ILE A 217 72.44 1.49 15.48
CA ILE A 217 73.84 1.70 15.80
C ILE A 217 74.20 0.53 16.71
N ASP A 218 75.24 -0.19 16.33
CA ASP A 218 75.92 -1.25 17.08
C ASP A 218 76.19 -0.87 18.55
#